data_AF-A0A0X8JFQ5-F1
#
_entry.id   AF-A0A0X8JFQ5-F1
#
_cell.length_a   1.000
_cell.length_b   1.000
_cell.length_c   1.000
_cell.angle_alpha   90.00
_cell.angle_beta   90.00
_cell.angle_gamma   90.00
#
_symmetry.space_group_name_H-M   'P 1'
#
loop_
_entity.id
_entity.type
_entity.pdbx_description
1 polymer ?
#
loop_
_entity_poly.entity_id
_entity_poly.type
_entity_poly.pdbx_seq_one_letter_code
_entity_poly.pdbx_strand_id
1 'polypeptide(L)' 'MQIHIAVKHSSRELDLETSASQDEILEALTRADRDGEPLVLSDDKGRKVFVPAGGIASVELGEASQRRVGFGI' A
#
# COMPACT_ATOMS: atom_id res chain seq x y z
N MET A 1 6.05 0.73 -6.58
CA MET A 1 6.01 1.56 -5.36
C MET A 1 5.90 0.63 -4.17
N GLN A 2 6.73 0.85 -3.16
CA GLN A 2 6.68 0.12 -1.89
C GLN A 2 5.55 0.68 -1.03
N ILE A 3 4.77 -0.20 -0.39
CA ILE A 3 3.79 0.18 0.61
C ILE A 3 4.04 -0.64 1.87
N HIS A 4 4.09 0.05 3.01
CA HIS A 4 4.22 -0.54 4.33
C HIS A 4 2.98 -0.19 5.16
N ILE A 5 2.37 -1.21 5.78
CA ILE A 5 1.15 -1.05 6.58
C ILE A 5 1.36 -1.64 7.97
N ALA A 6 1.24 -0.80 8.98
CA ALA A 6 1.19 -1.22 10.37
C ALA A 6 -0.25 -1.55 10.77
N VAL A 7 -0.45 -2.69 11.45
CA VAL A 7 -1.78 -3.15 11.87
C VAL A 7 -2.01 -2.87 13.36
N LYS A 8 -3.16 -2.29 13.72
CA LYS A 8 -3.52 -2.03 15.12
C LYS A 8 -3.59 -3.32 15.91
N HIS A 9 -3.17 -3.24 17.18
CA HIS A 9 -3.23 -4.35 18.13
C HIS A 9 -2.48 -5.61 17.65
N SER A 10 -1.51 -5.44 16.74
CA SER A 10 -0.66 -6.52 16.25
C SER A 10 0.77 -6.00 16.10
N SER A 11 1.75 -6.86 16.36
CA SER A 11 3.15 -6.60 16.00
C SER A 11 3.44 -6.93 14.53
N ARG A 12 2.38 -7.15 13.73
CA ARG A 12 2.49 -7.53 12.33
C ARG A 12 2.45 -6.30 11.45
N GLU A 13 3.39 -6.27 10.53
CA GLU A 13 3.46 -5.30 9.45
C GLU A 13 3.23 -6.01 8.11
N LEU A 14 2.72 -5.27 7.12
CA LEU A 14 2.51 -5.78 5.76
C LEU A 14 3.30 -4.92 4.78
N ASP A 15 4.27 -5.56 4.13
CA ASP A 15 5.03 -5.00 3.03
C ASP A 15 4.56 -5.57 1.69
N LEU A 16 4.24 -4.68 0.76
CA LEU A 16 3.87 -5.05 -0.61
C LEU A 16 4.43 -4.04 -1.61
N GLU A 17 4.72 -4.53 -2.82
CA GLU A 17 5.12 -3.70 -3.94
C GLU A 17 3.99 -3.68 -4.96
N THR A 18 3.50 -2.49 -5.29
CA THR A 18 2.43 -2.29 -6.27
C THR A 18 2.87 -1.39 -7.41
N SER A 19 2.23 -1.55 -8.57
CA SER A 19 2.34 -0.64 -9.71
C SER A 19 1.33 0.51 -9.68
N ALA A 20 0.40 0.50 -8.72
CA ALA A 20 -0.55 1.60 -8.51
C ALA A 20 0.15 2.91 -8.13
N SER A 21 -0.49 4.02 -8.51
CA SER A 21 0.01 5.38 -8.26
C SER A 21 -0.24 5.81 -6.81
N GLN A 22 0.56 6.74 -6.30
CA GLN A 22 0.42 7.24 -4.92
C GLN A 22 -0.98 7.84 -4.67
N ASP A 23 -1.50 8.62 -5.61
CA ASP A 23 -2.85 9.20 -5.54
C ASP A 23 -3.95 8.15 -5.45
N GLU A 24 -3.85 7.05 -6.21
CA GLU A 24 -4.84 5.96 -6.17
C GLU A 24 -4.88 5.31 -4.78
N ILE A 25 -3.71 5.12 -4.17
CA ILE A 25 -3.61 4.56 -2.83
C ILE A 25 -4.16 5.54 -1.79
N LEU A 26 -3.84 6.83 -1.90
CA LEU A 26 -4.35 7.87 -1.00
C LEU A 26 -5.87 7.99 -1.07
N GLU A 27 -6.46 7.88 -2.26
CA GLU A 27 -7.92 7.87 -2.43
C GLU A 27 -8.54 6.63 -1.77
N ALA A 28 -7.95 5.45 -1.95
CA ALA A 28 -8.40 4.23 -1.29
C ALA A 28 -8.31 4.31 0.24
N LEU A 29 -7.24 4.89 0.78
CA LEU A 29 -7.08 5.14 2.21
C LEU A 29 -8.10 6.13 2.74
N THR A 30 -8.39 7.20 1.99
CA THR A 30 -9.39 8.20 2.37
C THR A 30 -10.78 7.59 2.43
N ARG A 31 -11.13 6.70 1.48
CA ARG A 31 -12.38 5.93 1.52
C ARG A 31 -12.42 4.98 2.71
N ALA A 32 -11.33 4.29 2.99
CA ALA A 32 -11.25 3.41 4.15
C ALA A 32 -11.47 4.16 5.48
N ASP A 33 -10.87 5.35 5.62
CA ASP A 33 -11.03 6.19 6.82
C ASP A 33 -12.44 6.78 6.95
N ARG A 34 -12.99 7.30 5.85
CA ARG A 34 -14.29 7.99 5.85
C ARG A 34 -15.47 7.03 5.96
N ASP A 35 -15.48 6.01 5.12
CA ASP A 35 -16.63 5.12 4.91
C ASP A 35 -16.49 3.81 5.69
N GLY A 36 -15.33 3.56 6.30
CA GLY A 36 -15.03 2.30 7.00
C GLY A 36 -14.81 1.12 6.05
N GLU A 37 -14.66 1.37 4.75
CA GLU A 37 -14.43 0.34 3.75
C GLU A 37 -13.04 -0.31 3.91
N PRO A 38 -12.92 -1.62 3.68
CA PRO A 38 -11.62 -2.26 3.74
C PRO A 38 -10.69 -1.78 2.63
N LEU A 39 -9.42 -1.59 2.98
CA LEU A 39 -8.37 -1.31 2.01
C LEU A 39 -8.00 -2.61 1.27
N VAL A 40 -8.18 -2.62 -0.04
CA VAL A 40 -7.82 -3.76 -0.90
C VAL A 40 -6.69 -3.34 -1.84
N LEU A 41 -5.52 -3.95 -1.66
CA LEU A 41 -4.33 -3.67 -2.46
C LEU A 41 -3.96 -4.86 -3.31
N SER A 42 -3.47 -4.59 -4.52
CA SER A 42 -2.90 -5.61 -5.40
C SER A 42 -1.40 -5.36 -5.55
N ASP A 43 -0.62 -6.39 -5.24
CA ASP A 43 0.83 -6.43 -5.42
C ASP A 43 1.17 -6.90 -6.84
N ASP A 44 2.34 -6.52 -7.34
CA ASP A 44 2.82 -6.84 -8.70
C ASP A 44 2.89 -8.35 -8.96
N LYS A 45 3.06 -9.16 -7.91
CA LYS A 45 3.08 -10.63 -7.98
C LYS A 45 1.68 -11.26 -8.06
N GLY A 46 0.63 -10.46 -8.24
CA GLY A 46 -0.77 -10.92 -8.31
C GLY A 46 -1.38 -11.27 -6.94
N ARG A 47 -0.70 -10.96 -5.83
CA ARG A 47 -1.26 -11.12 -4.48
C ARG A 47 -2.26 -9.99 -4.22
N LYS A 48 -3.43 -10.33 -3.70
CA LYS A 48 -4.39 -9.35 -3.17
C LYS A 48 -4.33 -9.33 -1.66
N VAL A 49 -4.17 -8.15 -1.08
CA VAL A 49 -4.11 -7.92 0.36
C VAL A 49 -5.37 -7.18 0.76
N PHE A 50 -6.09 -7.72 1.73
CA PHE A 50 -7.28 -7.13 2.31
C PHE A 50 -6.97 -6.69 3.74
N VAL A 51 -7.16 -5.41 4.03
CA VAL A 51 -6.94 -4.83 5.35
C VAL A 51 -8.21 -4.11 5.80
N PRO A 52 -8.86 -4.54 6.91
CA PRO A 52 -10.02 -3.82 7.45
C PRO A 52 -9.64 -2.38 7.85
N ALA A 53 -10.48 -1.39 7.54
CA ALA A 53 -10.23 0.02 7.87
C ALA A 53 -9.84 0.24 9.34
N GLY A 54 -10.62 -0.34 10.27
CA GLY A 54 -10.37 -0.22 11.70
C GLY A 54 -9.05 -0.86 12.17
N GLY A 55 -8.45 -1.74 11.35
CA GLY A 55 -7.19 -2.41 11.63
C GLY A 55 -5.96 -1.64 11.16
N ILE A 56 -6.10 -0.56 10.40
CA ILE A 56 -4.96 0.21 9.89
C ILE A 56 -4.45 1.13 11.00
N ALA A 57 -3.21 0.94 11.43
CA ALA A 57 -2.54 1.81 12.41
C ALA A 57 -1.80 2.96 11.72
N SER A 58 -1.04 2.65 10.68
CA SER A 58 -0.29 3.60 9.86
C SER A 58 -0.05 3.00 8.48
N VAL A 59 0.09 3.88 7.48
CA VAL A 59 0.48 3.49 6.11
C VAL A 59 1.58 4.41 5.63
N GLU A 60 2.69 3.83 5.20
CA GLU A 60 3.81 4.53 4.60
C GLU A 60 3.89 4.15 3.11
N LEU A 61 3.88 5.18 2.27
CA LEU A 61 4.01 5.05 0.82
C LEU A 61 5.45 5.41 0.48
N GLY A 62 6.22 4.42 0.01
CA GLY A 62 7.56 4.65 -0.47
C GLY A 62 7.56 5.52 -1.73
N GLU A 63 8.72 6.06 -2.08
CA GLU A 63 8.85 6.87 -3.28
C GLU A 63 8.43 6.07 -4.52
N ALA A 64 7.73 6.74 -5.45
CA ALA A 64 7.39 6.15 -6.74
C ALA A 64 8.71 5.77 -7.44
N SER A 65 9.07 4.49 -7.38
CA SER A 65 10.34 4.00 -7.90
C SER A 65 10.50 4.39 -9.36
N GLN A 66 11.27 5.45 -9.64
CA GLN A 66 11.90 5.65 -10.92
C GLN A 66 12.91 4.51 -11.06
N ARG A 67 12.48 3.38 -11.61
CA ARG A 67 13.39 2.33 -12.05
C ARG A 67 14.26 2.93 -13.14
N ARG A 68 15.38 3.54 -12.75
CA ARG A 68 16.42 4.01 -13.68
C ARG A 68 17.12 2.75 -14.19
N VAL A 69 16.63 2.22 -15.30
CA VAL A 69 17.34 1.19 -16.06
C VAL A 69 18.65 1.80 -16.55
N GLY A 70 19.75 1.45 -15.88
CA GLY A 70 21.10 1.80 -16.30
C GLY A 70 21.53 0.87 -17.44
N PHE A 71 21.25 1.27 -18.68
CA PHE A 71 22.00 0.75 -19.82
C PHE A 71 23.26 1.60 -19.97
N GLY A 72 24.30 1.26 -19.19
CA GLY A 72 25.64 1.77 -19.38
C GLY A 72 26.43 0.79 -20.25
N ILE A 73 26.71 1.23 -21.48
CA ILE A 73 27.77 0.71 -22.37
C ILE A 73 29.13 0.64 -21.69
#